data_AF-A0A2V7R2Q0-F1
#
_entry.id   AF-A0A2V7R2Q0-F1
#
_cell.length_a   1.000
_cell.length_b   1.000
_cell.length_c   1.000
_cell.angle_alpha   90.00
_cell.angle_beta   90.00
_cell.angle_gamma   90.00
#
_symmetry.space_group_name_H-M   'P 1'
#
loop_
_entity.id
_entity.type
_entity.pdbx_description
1 polymer ?
#
loop_
_entity_poly.entity_id
_entity_poly.type
_entity_poly.pdbx_seq_one_letter_code
_entity_poly.pdbx_strand_id
1 'polypeptide(L)'
;MYMAGLWARLAADLNVRLRRGAWYRITQLGPLQAIVEVRGRSLEVPSAFLQVIDSPPRTWSVVARPSDAVRLPRDWGDRYAVCPSCRGRQAIDGRPRTMTCQRCGGEFKVTWGEA
;
A
#
# COMPACT_ATOMS: atom_id res chain seq x y z
N MET A 1 -13.25 -20.41 -10.04
CA MET A 1 -13.41 -20.35 -8.59
C MET A 1 -13.19 -18.91 -8.16
N TYR A 2 -14.26 -18.15 -7.91
CA TYR A 2 -14.15 -16.76 -7.46
C TYR A 2 -13.75 -16.78 -5.98
N MET A 3 -12.45 -16.71 -5.68
CA MET A 3 -12.01 -16.59 -4.30
C MET A 3 -12.51 -15.26 -3.74
N ALA A 4 -13.21 -15.30 -2.60
CA ALA A 4 -13.48 -14.13 -1.78
C ALA A 4 -12.15 -13.37 -1.57
N GLY A 5 -12.18 -12.08 -1.88
CA GLY A 5 -11.09 -11.44 -2.60
C GLY A 5 -9.78 -11.34 -1.83
N LEU A 6 -8.74 -11.99 -2.35
CA LEU A 6 -7.37 -11.78 -1.91
C LEU A 6 -6.91 -10.35 -2.21
N TRP A 7 -5.96 -9.88 -1.42
CA TRP A 7 -5.35 -8.57 -1.53
C TRP A 7 -3.84 -8.68 -1.57
N ALA A 8 -3.23 -7.86 -2.40
CA ALA A 8 -1.79 -7.78 -2.58
C ALA A 8 -1.27 -6.42 -2.14
N ARG A 9 -0.14 -6.42 -1.43
CA ARG A 9 0.69 -5.24 -1.18
C ARG A 9 2.09 -5.52 -1.68
N LEU A 10 2.70 -4.53 -2.32
CA LEU A 10 4.08 -4.65 -2.76
C LEU A 10 5.01 -4.75 -1.53
N ALA A 11 5.78 -5.83 -1.46
CA ALA A 11 6.73 -6.12 -0.38
C ALA A 11 8.19 -5.83 -0.76
N ALA A 12 8.45 -5.43 -2.02
CA ALA A 12 9.77 -5.12 -2.53
C ALA A 12 9.88 -3.67 -3.03
N ASP A 13 11.10 -3.16 -3.12
CA ASP A 13 11.35 -1.83 -3.66
C ASP A 13 11.38 -1.83 -5.19
N LEU A 14 10.22 -2.05 -5.83
CA LEU A 14 10.08 -2.15 -7.27
C LEU A 14 9.17 -1.08 -7.87
N ASN A 15 9.56 -0.55 -9.03
CA ASN A 15 8.79 0.43 -9.80
C ASN A 15 7.74 -0.20 -10.72
N VAL A 16 6.86 -1.03 -10.17
CA VAL A 16 5.81 -1.76 -10.91
C VAL A 16 4.47 -1.01 -10.95
N ARG A 17 4.48 0.33 -10.95
CA ARG A 17 3.29 1.20 -10.94
C ARG A 17 2.31 1.00 -9.77
N LEU A 18 2.63 0.12 -8.81
CA LEU A 18 1.94 0.03 -7.53
C LEU A 18 2.47 1.07 -6.55
N ARG A 19 1.58 1.59 -5.71
CA ARG A 19 1.99 2.43 -4.58
C ARG A 19 2.46 1.50 -3.47
N ARG A 20 3.75 1.61 -3.13
CA ARG A 20 4.33 1.02 -1.92
C ARG A 20 3.44 1.33 -0.71
N GLY A 21 3.14 0.34 0.12
CA GLY A 21 2.25 0.46 1.28
C GLY A 21 0.75 0.34 1.02
N ALA A 22 0.29 0.33 -0.23
CA ALA A 22 -1.14 0.18 -0.53
C ALA A 22 -1.53 -1.28 -0.78
N TRP A 23 -2.73 -1.65 -0.33
CA TRP A 23 -3.38 -2.92 -0.67
C TRP A 23 -4.20 -2.79 -1.95
N TYR A 24 -4.11 -3.79 -2.80
CA TYR A 24 -4.82 -3.89 -4.08
C TYR A 24 -5.55 -5.22 -4.16
N ARG A 25 -6.79 -5.19 -4.64
CA ARG A 25 -7.57 -6.41 -4.85
C ARG A 25 -6.91 -7.26 -5.94
N ILE A 26 -6.73 -8.54 -5.68
CA ILE A 26 -6.28 -9.53 -6.65
C ILE A 26 -7.51 -10.03 -7.41
N THR A 27 -7.45 -9.99 -8.74
CA THR A 27 -8.47 -10.57 -9.61
C THR A 27 -8.07 -11.96 -10.10
N GLN A 28 -6.76 -12.22 -10.22
CA GLN A 28 -6.20 -13.53 -10.55
C GLN A 28 -4.87 -13.73 -9.83
N LEU A 29 -4.67 -14.90 -9.24
CA LEU A 29 -3.40 -15.27 -8.60
C LEU A 29 -2.83 -16.50 -9.29
N GLY A 30 -1.64 -16.37 -9.86
CA GLY A 30 -0.85 -17.48 -10.40
C GLY A 30 0.50 -17.62 -9.69
N PRO A 31 1.24 -18.70 -9.97
CA PRO A 31 2.51 -18.99 -9.31
C PRO A 31 3.60 -17.96 -9.64
N LEU A 32 3.63 -17.44 -10.87
CA LEU A 32 4.62 -16.46 -11.30
C LEU A 32 4.10 -15.02 -11.26
N GLN A 33 2.81 -14.83 -11.54
CA GLN A 33 2.20 -13.53 -11.72
C GLN A 33 0.83 -13.46 -11.06
N ALA A 34 0.50 -12.27 -10.56
CA ALA A 34 -0.82 -11.91 -10.09
C ALA A 34 -1.36 -10.73 -10.88
N ILE A 35 -2.67 -10.73 -11.12
CA ILE A 35 -3.39 -9.60 -11.69
C ILE A 35 -4.05 -8.85 -10.54
N VAL A 36 -3.70 -7.58 -10.39
CA VAL A 36 -4.24 -6.67 -9.37
C VAL A 36 -5.03 -5.53 -9.99
N GLU A 37 -6.09 -5.10 -9.31
CA GLU A 37 -6.93 -4.01 -9.77
C GLU A 37 -6.43 -2.65 -9.25
N VAL A 38 -6.01 -1.79 -10.18
CA VAL A 38 -5.50 -0.44 -9.92
C VAL A 38 -6.37 0.57 -10.63
N ARG A 39 -7.24 1.28 -9.88
CA ARG A 39 -8.15 2.31 -10.41
C ARG A 39 -9.01 1.77 -11.58
N GLY A 40 -9.58 0.57 -11.42
CA GLY A 40 -10.41 -0.07 -12.45
C GLY A 40 -9.64 -0.67 -13.63
N ARG A 41 -8.29 -0.70 -13.58
CA ARG A 41 -7.45 -1.37 -14.58
C ARG A 41 -6.77 -2.58 -13.97
N SER A 42 -6.68 -3.65 -14.74
CA SER A 42 -5.88 -4.82 -14.42
C SER A 42 -4.41 -4.53 -14.65
N LEU A 43 -3.57 -4.85 -13.67
CA LEU A 43 -2.12 -4.75 -13.77
C LEU A 43 -1.50 -6.07 -13.36
N GLU A 44 -0.61 -6.57 -14.21
CA GLU A 44 0.15 -7.80 -13.95
C GLU A 44 1.42 -7.47 -13.15
N VAL A 45 1.65 -8.21 -12.08
CA VAL A 45 2.78 -8.01 -11.17
C VAL A 45 3.34 -9.38 -10.77
N PRO A 46 4.67 -9.56 -10.66
CA PRO A 46 5.24 -10.84 -10.25
C PRO A 46 4.81 -11.21 -8.83
N SER A 47 4.28 -12.43 -8.65
CA SER A 47 3.75 -12.90 -7.36
C SER A 47 4.82 -12.93 -6.26
N ALA A 48 6.07 -13.17 -6.63
CA ALA A 48 7.21 -13.24 -5.71
C ALA A 48 7.46 -11.96 -4.90
N PHE A 49 6.94 -10.80 -5.36
CA PHE A 49 7.13 -9.51 -4.69
C PHE A 49 5.87 -9.00 -3.98
N LEU A 50 4.81 -9.83 -3.91
CA LEU A 50 3.54 -9.46 -3.31
C LEU A 50 3.38 -10.14 -1.95
N GLN A 51 3.10 -9.33 -0.94
CA GLN A 51 2.45 -9.83 0.27
C GLN A 51 0.98 -10.06 -0.06
N VAL A 52 0.49 -11.29 0.14
CA VAL A 52 -0.91 -11.67 -0.15
C VAL A 52 -1.64 -12.00 1.14
N ILE A 53 -2.83 -11.43 1.32
CA ILE A 53 -3.72 -11.68 2.46
C ILE A 53 -5.18 -11.76 2.01
N ASP A 54 -6.05 -12.30 2.86
CA ASP A 54 -7.49 -12.43 2.62
C ASP A 54 -8.29 -11.16 2.97
N SER A 55 -7.86 -10.41 3.98
CA SER A 55 -8.52 -9.20 4.45
C SER A 55 -7.51 -8.13 4.83
N PRO A 56 -7.44 -7.00 4.11
CA PRO A 56 -6.45 -5.98 4.35
C PRO A 56 -6.74 -5.24 5.66
N PRO A 57 -5.71 -5.02 6.51
CA PRO A 57 -5.91 -4.28 7.74
C PRO A 57 -6.36 -2.85 7.42
N ARG A 58 -7.36 -2.36 8.15
CA ARG A 58 -7.81 -0.95 8.09
C ARG A 58 -6.90 -0.05 8.93
N THR A 59 -5.60 -0.17 8.74
CA THR A 59 -4.59 0.67 9.40
C THR A 59 -3.67 1.32 8.38
N TRP A 60 -3.12 2.47 8.75
CA TRP A 60 -2.13 3.15 7.93
C TRP A 60 -0.89 2.28 7.75
N SER A 61 -0.45 2.12 6.51
CA SER A 61 0.86 1.54 6.22
C SER A 61 1.90 2.65 6.25
N VAL A 62 2.90 2.51 7.12
CA VAL A 62 4.08 3.39 7.15
C VAL A 62 5.12 2.84 6.18
N VAL A 63 5.63 3.69 5.31
CA VAL A 63 6.60 3.32 4.27
C VAL A 63 7.83 4.19 4.44
N ALA A 64 8.99 3.57 4.57
CA ALA A 64 10.27 4.27 4.51
C ALA A 64 10.42 4.94 3.13
N ARG A 65 10.97 6.15 3.11
CA ARG A 65 11.20 6.91 1.88
C ARG A 65 12.15 6.11 0.98
N PRO A 66 11.67 5.65 -0.19
CA PRO A 66 12.52 4.97 -1.15
C PRO A 66 13.65 5.90 -1.60
N SER A 67 14.86 5.35 -1.81
CA SER A 67 16.00 6.13 -2.32
C SER A 67 15.71 6.71 -3.71
N ASP A 68 14.85 6.06 -4.48
CA ASP A 68 14.38 6.46 -5.80
C ASP A 68 13.16 7.41 -5.80
N ALA A 69 12.79 7.96 -4.65
CA ALA A 69 11.56 8.74 -4.49
C ALA A 69 11.63 10.14 -5.12
N VAL A 70 11.57 10.21 -6.45
CA VAL A 70 11.58 11.46 -7.23
C VAL A 70 10.28 12.28 -7.03
N ARG A 71 9.16 11.63 -6.68
CA ARG A 71 7.82 12.26 -6.63
C ARG A 71 7.27 12.50 -5.22
N LEU A 72 8.09 12.39 -4.17
CA LEU A 72 7.66 12.69 -2.80
C LEU A 72 8.15 14.10 -2.40
N PRO A 73 7.29 14.94 -1.80
CA PRO A 73 7.71 16.23 -1.27
C PRO A 73 8.93 16.10 -0.33
N ARG A 74 9.85 17.07 -0.37
CA ARG A 74 11.12 17.01 0.39
C ARG A 74 10.90 17.15 1.91
N ASP A 75 9.85 17.84 2.29
CA ASP A 75 9.39 18.12 3.66
C ASP A 75 8.79 16.92 4.40
N TRP A 76 8.44 15.83 3.71
CA TRP A 76 7.83 14.64 4.35
C TRP A 76 8.80 13.76 5.15
N GLY A 77 10.07 14.14 5.26
CA GLY A 77 11.07 13.38 6.03
C GLY A 77 11.43 12.03 5.41
N ASP A 78 11.78 11.07 6.27
CA ASP A 78 12.30 9.74 5.94
C ASP A 78 11.21 8.67 5.73
N ARG A 79 9.94 9.01 5.92
CA ARG A 79 8.82 8.06 5.86
C ARG A 79 7.52 8.76 5.50
N TYR A 80 6.55 8.02 5.01
CA TYR A 80 5.20 8.53 4.76
C TYR A 80 4.16 7.47 5.07
N ALA A 81 2.92 7.91 5.29
CA ALA A 81 1.81 7.01 5.56
C ALA A 81 0.92 6.84 4.32
N VAL A 82 0.37 5.63 4.14
CA VAL A 82 -0.58 5.30 3.08
C VAL A 82 -1.92 4.94 3.69
N CYS A 83 -2.96 5.67 3.29
CA CYS A 83 -4.31 5.50 3.79
C CYS A 83 -4.87 4.13 3.36
N PRO A 84 -5.42 3.32 4.29
CA PRO A 84 -5.95 2.00 3.97
C PRO A 84 -7.21 2.06 3.09
N SER A 85 -7.96 3.17 3.13
CA SER A 85 -9.19 3.34 2.36
C SER A 85 -8.93 3.86 0.95
N CYS A 86 -8.35 5.06 0.82
CA CYS A 86 -8.23 5.74 -0.47
C CYS A 86 -6.85 5.60 -1.14
N ARG A 87 -5.90 4.92 -0.48
CA ARG A 87 -4.50 4.76 -0.94
C ARG A 87 -3.76 6.09 -1.15
N GLY A 88 -4.29 7.16 -0.57
CA GLY A 88 -3.65 8.48 -0.51
C GLY A 88 -2.39 8.41 0.35
N ARG A 89 -1.35 9.12 -0.08
CA ARG A 89 -0.13 9.28 0.73
C ARG A 89 -0.25 10.56 1.54
N GLN A 90 0.32 10.56 2.73
CA GLN A 90 0.34 11.71 3.63
C GLN A 90 1.66 11.72 4.39
N ALA A 91 2.17 12.92 4.71
CA ALA A 91 3.24 13.08 5.68
C ALA A 91 2.84 12.45 7.02
N ILE A 92 3.83 11.97 7.76
CA ILE A 92 3.63 11.43 9.10
C ILE A 92 4.71 11.97 10.02
N ASP A 93 4.28 12.68 11.05
CA ASP A 93 5.18 13.32 12.00
C ASP A 93 5.26 12.49 13.27
N GLY A 94 6.48 12.14 13.68
CA GLY A 94 6.70 11.31 14.86
C GLY A 94 6.11 9.89 14.73
N ARG A 95 5.44 9.42 15.78
CA ARG A 95 4.82 8.08 15.85
C ARG A 95 3.37 8.12 16.35
N PRO A 96 2.44 8.76 15.62
CA PRO A 96 1.03 8.81 16.01
C PRO A 96 0.44 7.40 16.09
N ARG A 97 -0.55 7.24 16.99
CA ARG A 97 -1.34 6.00 17.10
C ARG A 97 -2.54 5.99 16.14
N THR A 98 -3.04 7.16 15.77
CA THR A 98 -4.17 7.38 14.87
C THR A 98 -3.89 8.59 13.97
N MET A 99 -4.44 8.57 12.75
CA MET A 99 -4.34 9.67 11.80
C MET A 99 -5.61 9.78 10.95
N THR A 100 -5.99 11.01 10.64
CA THR A 100 -7.07 11.33 9.70
C THR A 100 -6.51 11.54 8.30
N CYS A 101 -7.14 10.92 7.31
CA CYS A 101 -6.72 11.05 5.92
C CYS A 101 -7.23 12.37 5.33
N GLN A 102 -6.31 13.24 4.91
CA GLN A 102 -6.63 14.53 4.29
C GLN A 102 -7.38 14.41 2.95
N ARG A 103 -7.42 13.22 2.35
CA ARG A 103 -8.08 12.99 1.06
C ARG A 103 -9.50 12.43 1.18
N CYS A 104 -9.74 11.53 2.13
CA CYS A 104 -11.04 10.86 2.26
C CYS A 104 -11.73 11.10 3.60
N GLY A 105 -11.12 11.86 4.52
CA GLY A 105 -11.67 12.20 5.84
C GLY A 105 -11.69 11.05 6.86
N GLY A 106 -11.33 9.83 6.47
CA GLY A 106 -11.37 8.68 7.37
C GLY A 106 -10.26 8.71 8.43
N GLU A 107 -10.61 8.40 9.67
CA GLU A 107 -9.68 8.20 10.78
C GLU A 107 -9.34 6.72 10.94
N PHE A 108 -8.04 6.39 11.03
CA PHE A 108 -7.57 5.02 11.17
C PHE A 108 -6.38 4.94 12.12
N LYS A 109 -6.17 3.77 12.70
CA LYS A 109 -4.97 3.48 13.49
C LYS A 109 -3.74 3.44 12.60
N VAL A 110 -2.60 3.82 13.16
CA VAL A 110 -1.28 3.66 12.52
C VAL A 110 -0.59 2.47 13.17
N THR A 111 -0.26 1.47 12.37
CA THR A 111 0.48 0.31 12.85
C THR A 111 1.95 0.50 12.51
N TRP A 112 2.75 0.72 13.54
CA TRP A 112 4.20 0.70 13.48
C TRP A 112 4.65 -0.75 13.69
N GLY A 113 4.51 -1.58 12.66
CA GLY A 113 5.16 -2.89 12.65
C GLY A 113 6.65 -2.69 12.35
N GLU A 114 7.53 -3.29 13.14
CA GLU A 114 8.91 -3.51 12.73
C GLU A 114 8.84 -4.28 11.41
N ALA A 115 9.40 -3.67 10.36
CA ALA A 115 9.49 -4.28 9.04
C ALA A 115 10.52 -5.40 9.06
#